data_AF-A0A3A5YNI5-F1
#
_entry.id   AF-A0A3A5YNI5-F1
#
_cell.length_a   1.000
_cell.length_b   1.000
_cell.length_c   1.000
_cell.angle_alpha   90.00
_cell.angle_beta   90.00
_cell.angle_gamma   90.00
#
_symmetry.space_group_name_H-M   'P 1'
#
loop_
_entity.id
_entity.type
_entity.pdbx_description
1 polymer ?
#
loop_
_entity_poly.entity_id
_entity_poly.type
_entity_poly.pdbx_seq_one_letter_code
_entity_poly.pdbx_strand_id
1 'polypeptide(L)'
;MCDSLGVGLLYYNYANRWITVYTSEKMKKALDSMKPGSEVFHEHYGVYGKVISDKPFVICGELCIRVDFGGMPESGAYCCTCFVM
;
A
#
# COMPACT_ATOMS: atom_id res chain seq x y z
N MET A 1 -5.32 -1.41 -29.57
CA MET A 1 -6.21 -2.13 -28.63
C MET A 1 -5.29 -2.79 -27.61
N CYS A 2 -5.42 -2.45 -26.33
CA CYS A 2 -4.58 -3.00 -25.27
C CYS A 2 -5.52 -3.80 -24.37
N ASP A 3 -5.39 -5.13 -24.41
CA ASP A 3 -6.17 -6.03 -23.58
C ASP A 3 -5.80 -5.79 -22.12
N SER A 4 -6.81 -5.47 -21.31
CA SER A 4 -6.67 -5.25 -19.87
C SER A 4 -6.19 -6.53 -19.20
N LEU A 5 -4.96 -6.52 -18.66
CA LEU A 5 -4.33 -7.68 -18.00
C LEU A 5 -4.89 -7.98 -16.59
N GLY A 6 -6.00 -7.38 -16.16
CA GLY A 6 -6.57 -7.65 -14.83
C GLY A 6 -5.61 -7.28 -13.69
N VAL A 7 -4.90 -6.16 -13.85
CA VAL A 7 -3.92 -5.69 -12.88
C VAL A 7 -4.23 -4.23 -12.50
N GLY A 8 -4.77 -4.04 -11.30
CA GLY A 8 -5.34 -2.80 -10.79
C GLY A 8 -4.38 -1.60 -10.81
N LEU A 9 -4.85 -0.49 -11.36
CA LEU A 9 -4.21 0.82 -11.32
C LEU A 9 -4.64 1.55 -10.04
N LEU A 10 -3.69 2.15 -9.29
CA LEU A 10 -3.98 2.95 -8.08
C LEU A 10 -3.59 4.44 -8.16
N TYR A 11 -3.11 4.91 -9.32
CA TYR A 11 -2.89 6.32 -9.69
C TYR A 11 -1.76 7.08 -8.96
N TYR A 12 -0.84 7.68 -9.74
CA TYR A 12 0.12 8.70 -9.28
C TYR A 12 0.30 9.79 -10.34
N ASN A 13 0.19 11.06 -9.94
CA ASN A 13 0.40 12.24 -10.78
C ASN A 13 1.50 13.11 -10.17
N TYR A 14 2.55 13.37 -10.94
CA TYR A 14 3.57 14.36 -10.62
C TYR A 14 3.96 15.14 -11.88
N ALA A 15 3.89 16.48 -11.81
CA ALA A 15 4.24 17.39 -12.90
C ALA A 15 3.58 17.07 -14.26
N ASN A 16 2.29 16.70 -14.25
CA ASN A 16 1.53 16.32 -15.46
C ASN A 16 2.11 15.14 -16.26
N ARG A 17 2.95 14.30 -15.65
CA ARG A 17 3.47 13.07 -16.26
C ARG A 17 2.81 11.84 -15.64
N TRP A 18 2.41 10.91 -16.51
CA TRP A 18 1.68 9.69 -16.14
C TRP A 18 2.66 8.55 -15.90
N ILE A 19 2.55 7.89 -14.74
CA ILE A 19 3.24 6.63 -14.48
C ILE A 19 2.17 5.56 -14.31
N THR A 20 2.17 4.58 -15.21
CA THR A 20 1.27 3.42 -15.18
C THR A 20 1.97 2.30 -14.43
N VAL A 21 1.53 2.03 -13.20
CA VAL A 21 2.00 0.89 -12.41
C VAL A 21 0.96 -0.22 -12.50
N TYR A 22 1.38 -1.40 -12.95
CA TYR A 22 0.55 -2.59 -13.07
C TYR A 22 0.65 -3.40 -11.76
N THR A 23 -0.47 -3.64 -11.06
CA THR A 23 -0.49 -4.43 -9.80
C THR A 23 -1.48 -5.58 -9.88
N SER A 24 -1.22 -6.76 -9.29
CA SER A 24 -2.18 -7.88 -9.37
C SER A 24 -3.56 -7.54 -8.79
N GLU A 25 -4.65 -8.21 -9.23
CA GLU A 25 -5.99 -8.10 -8.59
C GLU A 25 -5.91 -8.29 -7.06
N LYS A 26 -5.03 -9.20 -6.61
CA LYS A 26 -4.77 -9.45 -5.19
C LYS A 26 -4.21 -8.21 -4.49
N MET A 27 -3.22 -7.57 -5.11
CA MET A 27 -2.61 -6.33 -4.63
C MET A 27 -3.64 -5.19 -4.61
N LYS A 28 -4.47 -5.07 -5.64
CA LYS A 28 -5.55 -4.08 -5.70
C LYS A 28 -6.52 -4.23 -4.53
N LYS A 29 -7.03 -5.45 -4.29
CA LYS A 29 -7.96 -5.73 -3.17
C LYS A 29 -7.31 -5.45 -1.82
N ALA A 30 -6.04 -5.80 -1.66
CA ALA A 30 -5.31 -5.50 -0.44
C ALA A 30 -5.16 -3.99 -0.24
N LEU A 31 -4.78 -3.24 -1.27
CA LEU A 31 -4.68 -1.78 -1.21
C LEU A 31 -6.04 -1.10 -0.94
N ASP A 32 -7.12 -1.60 -1.54
CA ASP A 32 -8.49 -1.14 -1.26
C ASP A 32 -8.89 -1.39 0.21
N SER A 33 -8.29 -2.38 0.88
CA SER A 33 -8.52 -2.67 2.30
C SER A 33 -7.66 -1.84 3.26
N MET A 34 -6.58 -1.24 2.78
CA MET A 34 -5.63 -0.43 3.55
C MET A 34 -6.13 1.03 3.70
N LYS A 35 -7.23 1.18 4.44
CA LYS A 35 -7.83 2.48 4.80
C LYS A 35 -7.50 2.84 6.24
N PRO A 36 -7.59 4.13 6.62
CA PRO A 36 -7.42 4.54 8.01
C PRO A 36 -8.24 3.69 8.98
N GLY A 37 -7.60 3.19 10.03
CA GLY A 37 -8.21 2.33 11.05
C GLY A 37 -8.24 0.84 10.71
N SER A 38 -7.94 0.43 9.47
CA SER A 38 -7.80 -0.99 9.12
C SER A 38 -6.61 -1.61 9.84
N GLU A 39 -6.76 -2.86 10.26
CA GLU A 39 -5.67 -3.64 10.87
C GLU A 39 -4.86 -4.36 9.78
N VAL A 40 -3.53 -4.26 9.88
CA VAL A 40 -2.58 -4.97 9.01
C VAL A 40 -1.62 -5.78 9.87
N PHE A 41 -1.27 -6.97 9.39
CA PHE A 41 -0.35 -7.87 10.08
C PHE A 41 1.02 -7.82 9.44
N HIS A 42 2.05 -7.50 10.21
CA HIS A 42 3.43 -7.49 9.71
C HIS A 42 4.14 -8.79 10.06
N GLU A 43 4.36 -9.67 9.08
CA GLU A 43 4.89 -11.03 9.29
C GLU A 43 6.25 -11.04 10.00
N HIS A 44 7.18 -10.18 9.57
CA HIS A 44 8.52 -10.14 10.18
C HIS A 44 8.54 -9.76 11.66
N TYR A 45 7.57 -8.96 12.12
CA TYR A 45 7.50 -8.51 13.51
C TYR A 45 6.47 -9.30 14.32
N GLY A 46 5.59 -10.06 13.66
CA GLY A 46 4.51 -10.81 14.31
C GLY A 46 3.48 -9.92 15.01
N VAL A 47 3.36 -8.64 14.61
CA VAL A 47 2.47 -7.66 15.25
C VAL A 47 1.38 -7.18 14.31
N TYR A 48 0.24 -6.81 14.91
CA TYR A 48 -0.84 -6.11 14.24
C TYR A 48 -0.70 -4.62 14.44
N GLY A 49 -0.83 -3.86 13.36
CA GLY A 49 -0.81 -2.41 13.37
C GLY A 49 -2.04 -1.84 12.72
N LYS A 50 -2.32 -0.57 12.99
CA LYS A 50 -3.41 0.18 12.38
C LYS A 50 -2.89 1.10 11.30
N VAL A 51 -3.51 1.04 10.12
CA VAL A 51 -3.21 1.99 9.05
C VAL A 51 -3.67 3.38 9.49
N ILE A 52 -2.79 4.36 9.39
CA ILE A 52 -3.09 5.77 9.73
C ILE A 52 -3.11 6.68 8.49
N SER A 53 -2.57 6.21 7.36
CA SER A 53 -2.58 6.98 6.11
C SER A 53 -3.92 6.89 5.38
N ASP A 54 -4.45 8.02 4.93
CA ASP A 54 -5.69 8.10 4.14
C ASP A 54 -5.62 7.34 2.81
N LYS A 55 -4.43 7.34 2.20
CA LYS A 55 -4.15 6.67 0.94
C LYS A 55 -2.70 6.18 0.90
N PRO A 56 -2.42 5.11 0.15
CA PRO A 56 -1.05 4.74 -0.15
C PRO A 56 -0.31 5.86 -0.90
N PHE A 57 0.98 6.01 -0.63
CA PHE A 57 1.84 7.04 -1.22
C PHE A 57 3.18 6.45 -1.63
N VAL A 58 3.86 7.09 -2.58
CA VAL A 58 5.10 6.55 -3.15
C VAL A 58 6.31 7.01 -2.34
N ILE A 59 7.16 6.06 -1.92
CA ILE A 59 8.49 6.32 -1.36
C ILE A 59 9.50 5.53 -2.20
N CYS A 60 10.51 6.21 -2.75
CA CYS A 60 11.59 5.57 -3.51
C CYS A 60 11.14 4.62 -4.64
N GLY A 61 9.95 4.86 -5.23
CA GLY A 61 9.40 4.01 -6.30
C GLY A 61 8.50 2.87 -5.82
N GLU A 62 8.32 2.70 -4.51
CA GLU A 62 7.42 1.71 -3.91
C GLU A 62 6.16 2.37 -3.35
N LEU A 63 5.04 1.64 -3.41
CA LEU A 63 3.79 2.07 -2.78
C LEU A 63 3.83 1.74 -1.29
N CYS A 64 3.68 2.75 -0.44
CA CYS A 64 3.80 2.65 1.01
C CYS A 64 2.55 3.16 1.72
N ILE A 65 2.30 2.63 2.91
CA ILE A 65 1.28 3.10 3.86
C ILE A 65 1.95 3.43 5.20
N ARG A 66 1.33 4.31 5.98
CA ARG A 66 1.74 4.52 7.37
C ARG A 66 0.95 3.62 8.29
N VAL A 67 1.65 2.93 9.18
CA VAL A 67 1.07 2.01 10.14
C VAL A 67 1.55 2.38 11.54
N ASP A 68 0.60 2.43 12.47
CA ASP A 68 0.83 2.62 13.91
C ASP A 68 0.68 1.27 14.61
N PHE A 69 1.75 0.83 15.27
CA PHE A 69 1.78 -0.40 16.07
C PHE A 69 1.53 -0.13 17.56
N GLY A 70 0.79 0.93 17.89
CA GLY A 70 0.46 1.29 19.28
C GLY A 70 1.54 2.13 19.94
N GLY A 71 2.15 3.06 19.19
CA GLY A 71 3.20 3.95 19.70
C GLY A 71 4.57 3.28 19.89
N MET A 72 4.75 2.07 19.36
CA MET A 72 6.05 1.40 19.31
C MET A 72 7.00 2.14 18.35
N PRO A 73 8.33 2.07 18.56
CA PRO A 73 9.31 2.67 17.67
C PRO A 73 9.29 2.09 16.24
N GLU A 74 8.63 0.94 16.04
CA GLU A 74 8.38 0.38 14.71
C GLU A 74 7.23 1.06 13.96
N SER A 75 6.50 2.00 14.57
CA SER A 75 5.46 2.75 13.84
C SER A 75 6.09 3.62 12.75
N GLY A 76 5.63 3.48 11.51
CA GLY A 76 6.37 4.05 10.37
C GLY A 76 5.70 3.88 9.02
N ALA A 77 6.46 4.17 7.97
CA ALA A 77 6.04 3.92 6.59
C ALA A 77 6.54 2.55 6.15
N TYR A 78 5.63 1.74 5.65
CA TYR A 78 5.89 0.37 5.23
C TYR A 78 5.46 0.17 3.78
N CYS A 79 6.23 -0.62 3.04
CA CYS A 79 5.85 -1.03 1.70
C CYS A 79 4.57 -1.86 1.77
N CYS A 80 3.61 -1.60 0.89
CA CYS A 80 2.33 -2.31 0.89
C CYS A 80 2.52 -3.82 0.66
N THR A 81 3.58 -4.21 -0.07
CA THR A 81 3.93 -5.61 -0.32
C THR A 81 4.25 -6.38 0.96
N CYS A 82 4.69 -5.71 2.03
CA CYS A 82 4.91 -6.34 3.34
C CYS A 82 3.62 -6.93 3.96
N PHE A 83 2.45 -6.51 3.46
CA PHE A 83 1.14 -6.90 3.96
C PHE A 83 0.31 -7.67 2.92
N VAL A 84 0.84 -7.86 1.72
CA VAL A 84 0.18 -8.61 0.65
C VAL A 84 0.88 -9.96 0.52
N MET A 85 0.40 -10.96 1.26
CA MET A 85 0.68 -12.37 0.97
C MET A 85 0.07 -12.78 -0.35
#